data_AF-A0A7X5N4M4-F1
#
_entry.id   AF-A0A7X5N4M4-F1
#
_cell.length_a   1.000
_cell.length_b   1.000
_cell.length_c   1.000
_cell.angle_alpha   90.00
_cell.angle_beta   90.00
_cell.angle_gamma   90.00
#
_symmetry.space_group_name_H-M   'P 1'
#
loop_
_entity.id
_entity.type
_entity.pdbx_description
1 polymer ?
#
loop_
_entity_poly.entity_id
_entity_poly.type
_entity_poly.pdbx_seq_one_letter_code
_entity_poly.pdbx_strand_id
1 'polypeptide(L)'
;GNWDLVGNNIPVFFIQDAMKFPDLIHAVKMEPDRGFPQAASAHDTFWDFISLSPESMHMIMWAMSDRTIPRSLRMIEGFGIH
;
A
#
# COMPACT_ATOMS: atom_id res chain seq x y z
N GLY A 1 -14.61 -26.47 7.62
CA GLY A 1 -14.25 -25.82 6.34
C GLY A 1 -13.14 -24.83 6.60
N ASN A 2 -12.41 -24.43 5.56
CA ASN A 2 -11.39 -23.39 5.71
C ASN A 2 -12.07 -22.03 5.88
N TRP A 3 -11.54 -21.21 6.79
CA TRP A 3 -11.98 -19.84 7.01
C TRP A 3 -10.73 -18.97 7.11
N ASP A 4 -10.56 -18.07 6.15
CA ASP A 4 -9.33 -17.31 5.96
C ASP A 4 -9.58 -15.82 6.25
N LEU A 5 -8.84 -15.29 7.22
CA LEU A 5 -8.82 -13.85 7.54
C LEU A 5 -7.56 -13.23 6.92
N VAL A 6 -7.69 -12.65 5.73
CA VAL A 6 -6.59 -12.03 4.99
C VAL A 6 -6.53 -10.54 5.31
N GLY A 7 -5.55 -10.14 6.12
CA GLY A 7 -5.42 -8.78 6.62
C GLY A 7 -4.05 -8.15 6.38
N ASN A 8 -3.92 -6.90 6.82
CA ASN A 8 -2.68 -6.11 6.78
C ASN A 8 -2.28 -5.63 8.17
N ASN A 9 -1.09 -5.06 8.28
CA ASN A 9 -0.61 -4.41 9.49
C ASN A 9 -1.03 -2.93 9.64
N ILE A 10 -1.91 -2.43 8.77
CA ILE A 10 -2.45 -1.06 8.79
C ILE A 10 -3.98 -1.16 8.67
N PRO A 11 -4.78 -0.39 9.43
CA PRO A 11 -6.23 -0.59 9.54
C PRO A 11 -7.06 -0.01 8.38
N VAL A 12 -6.42 0.55 7.36
CA VAL A 12 -7.08 1.16 6.19
C VAL A 12 -6.34 0.77 4.91
N PHE A 13 -6.96 1.06 3.77
CA PHE A 13 -6.37 0.80 2.46
C PHE A 13 -6.28 2.08 1.61
N PHE A 14 -5.50 2.04 0.53
CA PHE A 14 -5.24 3.20 -0.33
C PHE A 14 -6.46 3.63 -1.17
N ILE A 15 -7.34 2.69 -1.49
CA ILE A 15 -8.44 2.87 -2.45
C ILE A 15 -9.77 2.44 -1.83
N GLN A 16 -10.85 3.02 -2.33
CA GLN A 16 -12.21 2.70 -1.87
C GLN A 16 -12.93 1.68 -2.77
N ASP A 17 -12.53 1.58 -4.05
CA ASP A 17 -13.12 0.68 -5.04
C ASP A 17 -12.05 -0.27 -5.59
N ALA A 18 -12.35 -1.57 -5.59
CA ALA A 18 -11.46 -2.62 -6.09
C ALA A 18 -11.09 -2.47 -7.58
N MET A 19 -11.91 -1.76 -8.38
CA MET A 19 -11.61 -1.48 -9.78
C MET A 19 -10.30 -0.71 -9.96
N LYS A 20 -9.91 0.14 -8.99
CA LYS A 20 -8.65 0.92 -9.01
C LYS A 20 -7.42 0.12 -8.56
N PHE A 21 -7.59 -1.15 -8.14
CA PHE A 21 -6.48 -1.95 -7.61
C PHE A 21 -5.35 -2.16 -8.62
N PRO A 22 -5.62 -2.46 -9.91
CA PRO A 22 -4.55 -2.53 -10.91
C PRO A 22 -3.79 -1.21 -11.04
N ASP A 23 -4.48 -0.07 -11.02
CA ASP A 23 -3.86 1.25 -11.14
C ASP A 23 -2.90 1.54 -9.98
N LEU A 24 -3.35 1.30 -8.73
CA LEU A 24 -2.51 1.44 -7.54
C LEU A 24 -1.27 0.54 -7.61
N ILE A 25 -1.45 -0.73 -7.99
CA ILE A 25 -0.36 -1.71 -8.00
C ILE A 25 0.64 -1.40 -9.13
N HIS A 26 0.18 -0.95 -10.28
CA HIS A 26 1.06 -0.48 -11.35
C HIS A 26 1.82 0.79 -10.94
N ALA A 27 1.14 1.73 -10.27
CA ALA A 27 1.74 2.99 -9.83
C ALA A 27 2.85 2.79 -8.80
N VAL A 28 2.71 1.87 -7.84
CA VAL A 28 3.71 1.64 -6.77
C VAL A 28 4.87 0.72 -7.18
N LYS A 29 4.64 -0.19 -8.13
CA LYS A 29 5.67 -1.13 -8.58
C LYS A 29 6.73 -0.43 -9.43
N MET A 30 7.79 -1.18 -9.74
CA MET A 30 8.81 -0.79 -10.71
C MET A 30 8.17 -0.23 -11.98
N GLU A 31 8.70 0.87 -12.48
CA GLU A 31 8.26 1.42 -13.75
C GLU A 31 8.52 0.41 -14.89
N PRO A 32 7.56 0.24 -15.82
CA PRO A 32 7.54 -0.91 -16.74
C PRO A 32 8.62 -0.87 -17.81
N ASP A 33 9.14 0.31 -18.15
CA ASP A 33 10.19 0.53 -19.14
C ASP A 33 11.57 0.11 -18.61
N ARG A 34 11.82 0.32 -17.31
CA ARG A 34 13.15 0.13 -16.70
C ARG A 34 13.24 -0.95 -15.64
N GLY A 35 12.11 -1.46 -15.13
CA GLY A 35 12.11 -2.43 -14.05
C GLY A 35 12.77 -1.88 -12.77
N PHE A 36 12.52 -0.60 -12.47
CA PHE A 36 13.11 0.11 -11.32
C PHE A 36 12.14 1.18 -10.80
N PRO A 37 12.13 1.52 -9.49
CA PRO A 37 12.89 0.90 -8.39
C PRO A 37 12.20 -0.32 -7.79
N GLN A 38 13.00 -1.27 -7.29
CA GLN A 38 12.47 -2.48 -6.66
C GLN A 38 12.03 -2.20 -5.22
N ALA A 39 10.81 -2.66 -4.89
CA ALA A 39 10.25 -2.63 -3.53
C ALA A 39 10.32 -1.23 -2.85
N ALA A 40 10.17 -0.16 -3.63
CA ALA A 40 10.21 1.21 -3.14
C ALA A 40 9.07 2.02 -3.75
N SER A 41 8.53 2.94 -2.96
CA SER A 41 7.50 3.90 -3.38
C SER A 41 8.07 5.30 -3.66
N ALA A 42 9.39 5.47 -3.52
CA ALA A 42 10.08 6.74 -3.76
C ALA A 42 10.39 6.93 -5.26
N HIS A 43 9.34 7.04 -6.06
CA HIS A 43 9.42 7.29 -7.51
C HIS A 43 8.14 7.94 -8.05
N ASP A 44 8.23 8.48 -9.26
CA ASP A 44 7.29 9.42 -9.83
C ASP A 44 5.88 8.82 -10.00
N THR A 45 5.76 7.60 -10.53
CA THR A 45 4.43 7.02 -10.81
C THR A 45 3.61 6.78 -9.55
N PHE A 46 4.28 6.46 -8.44
CA PHE A 46 3.58 6.29 -7.17
C PHE A 46 3.08 7.62 -6.61
N TRP A 47 3.94 8.63 -6.56
CA TRP A 47 3.57 9.93 -6.02
C TRP A 47 2.59 10.69 -6.91
N ASP A 48 2.61 10.46 -8.22
CA ASP A 48 1.58 10.94 -9.15
C ASP A 48 0.21 10.37 -8.76
N PHE A 49 0.09 9.04 -8.60
CA PHE A 49 -1.15 8.38 -8.16
C PHE A 49 -1.65 8.94 -6.81
N ILE A 50 -0.77 9.06 -5.81
CA ILE A 50 -1.12 9.59 -4.49
C ILE A 50 -1.62 11.03 -4.60
N SER A 51 -0.98 11.86 -5.42
CA SER A 51 -1.36 13.26 -5.59
C SER A 51 -2.73 13.43 -6.26
N LEU A 52 -3.10 12.51 -7.16
CA LEU A 52 -4.36 12.53 -7.91
C LEU A 52 -5.49 11.73 -7.25
N SER A 53 -5.19 10.97 -6.19
CA SER A 53 -6.15 10.13 -5.46
C SER A 53 -6.23 10.50 -3.97
N PRO A 54 -6.98 11.56 -3.59
CA PRO A 54 -7.07 11.99 -2.19
C PRO A 54 -7.58 10.92 -1.21
N GLU A 55 -8.31 9.91 -1.67
CA GLU A 55 -8.72 8.77 -0.86
C GLU A 55 -7.54 7.99 -0.25
N SER A 56 -6.36 8.06 -0.87
CA SER A 56 -5.13 7.42 -0.40
C SER A 56 -4.45 8.13 0.76
N MET A 57 -4.90 9.35 1.13
CA MET A 57 -4.20 10.20 2.10
C MET A 57 -4.12 9.58 3.50
N HIS A 58 -5.12 8.83 3.94
CA HIS A 58 -5.02 8.17 5.24
C HIS A 58 -3.94 7.08 5.24
N MET A 59 -3.95 6.21 4.21
CA MET A 59 -3.01 5.10 4.11
C MET A 59 -1.56 5.57 3.91
N ILE A 60 -1.31 6.63 3.11
CA ILE A 60 0.05 7.14 2.90
C ILE A 60 0.66 7.69 4.20
N MET A 61 -0.14 8.28 5.10
CA MET A 61 0.36 8.73 6.40
C MET A 61 0.85 7.57 7.27
N TRP A 62 0.17 6.43 7.25
CA TRP A 62 0.67 5.20 7.88
C TRP A 62 1.91 4.68 7.17
N ALA A 63 1.92 4.68 5.84
CA ALA A 63 3.03 4.17 5.05
C ALA A 63 4.34 4.93 5.28
N MET A 64 4.25 6.24 5.53
CA MET A 64 5.39 7.11 5.83
C MET A 64 5.76 7.17 7.32
N SER A 65 4.99 6.51 8.19
CA SER A 65 5.34 6.35 9.60
C SER A 65 6.25 5.14 9.83
N ASP A 66 6.77 4.98 11.05
CA ASP A 66 7.57 3.80 11.43
C ASP A 66 6.80 2.46 11.32
N ARG A 67 5.47 2.49 11.08
CA ARG A 67 4.63 1.29 10.96
C ARG A 67 5.07 0.34 9.84
N THR A 68 5.66 0.86 8.76
CA THR A 68 6.08 0.09 7.57
C THR A 68 7.56 -0.31 7.58
N ILE A 69 8.31 0.09 8.60
CA ILE A 69 9.66 -0.38 8.89
C ILE A 69 9.70 -1.17 10.20
N PRO A 70 8.85 -2.23 10.34
CA PRO A 70 8.67 -2.90 11.61
C PRO A 70 9.93 -3.63 12.05
N ARG A 71 10.17 -3.63 13.37
CA ARG A 71 11.27 -4.38 13.98
C ARG A 71 11.19 -5.89 13.70
N SER A 72 9.96 -6.43 13.69
CA SER A 72 9.66 -7.85 13.52
C SER A 72 8.16 -8.04 13.25
N LEU A 73 7.77 -9.10 12.53
CA LEU A 73 6.37 -9.49 12.36
C LEU A 73 5.65 -9.83 13.68
N ARG A 74 6.38 -10.07 14.78
CA ARG A 74 5.78 -10.30 16.11
C ARG A 74 5.39 -8.99 16.83
N MET A 75 5.78 -7.85 16.28
CA MET A 75 5.64 -6.52 16.89
C MET A 75 4.77 -5.60 16.04
N ILE A 76 3.87 -6.19 15.24
CA ILE A 76 2.88 -5.48 14.44
C ILE A 76 1.49 -5.93 14.87
N GLU A 77 0.52 -5.02 14.86
CA GLU A 77 -0.90 -5.36 14.91
C GLU A 77 -1.35 -5.88 13.53
N GLY A 78 -2.50 -6.56 13.50
CA GLY A 78 -3.15 -7.02 12.27
C GLY A 78 -4.63 -6.61 12.22
N PHE A 79 -5.11 -6.28 11.02
CA PHE A 79 -6.45 -5.75 10.78
C PHE A 79 -7.07 -6.37 9.52
N GLY A 80 -8.37 -6.65 9.55
CA GLY A 80 -9.13 -7.15 8.38
C GLY A 80 -9.54 -6.07 7.37
N ILE A 81 -9.46 -4.78 7.76
CA ILE A 81 -9.79 -3.56 7.00
C ILE A 81 -11.28 -3.39 6.64
N HIS A 82 -11.91 -4.43 6.07
CA HIS A 82 -13.26 -4.42 5.52
C HIS A 82 -14.38 -4.37 6.57
#